data_AF-A0A2M7UYA2-F1
#
_entry.id   AF-A0A2M7UYA2-F1
#
_cell.length_a   1.000
_cell.length_b   1.000
_cell.length_c   1.000
_cell.angle_alpha   90.00
_cell.angle_beta   90.00
_cell.angle_gamma   90.00
#
_symmetry.space_group_name_H-M   'P 1'
#
loop_
_entity.id
_entity.type
_entity.pdbx_description
1 polymer ?
#
loop_
_entity_poly.entity_id
_entity_poly.type
_entity_poly.pdbx_seq_one_letter_code
_entity_poly.pdbx_strand_id
1 'polypeptide(L)'
;MRFRTIVTHVAPHLDEIVAVWLLQKFGESKFPGMKSVELDFWSTGGETPDNRSAVDYEKEGILLVGVGGGRFDEHPVNGVKKEGECAATLVAKELGIAEDPSFGQILDFVKNSDLKGGGNPFDLANLVKTLHSQFPDDPEKVIEWAMLGIEAKYQEQVSFLTSVKEEFDRLAEVEEIQGPNGRSLRMVTIESDNTQMSQLARSVHGGYSAVIIQKQSSGNVQIFTNKYYGLTLYDIVQMIRLAEQQAKGRAVTSDWKTLSSEGKVEGAEEWYFHQTGQMLLNGSLTARNVPPTRLSLDQIKEIVRIGINPELFEPSYSEHCKTGNCLATRSNPCPWYQYGLKRCRTIRFHKYNAMEPF
;
A
#
# COMPACT_ATOMS: atom_id res chain seq x y z
N MET A 1 38.84 12.28 14.53
CA MET A 1 39.19 10.89 14.17
C MET A 1 38.39 10.51 12.94
N ARG A 2 38.97 9.77 11.99
CA ARG A 2 38.29 9.37 10.75
C ARG A 2 38.24 7.84 10.72
N PHE A 3 37.05 7.29 10.52
CA PHE A 3 36.81 5.87 10.33
C PHE A 3 37.23 5.45 8.93
N ARG A 4 37.80 4.26 8.83
CA ARG A 4 38.32 3.68 7.59
C ARG A 4 37.74 2.30 7.33
N THR A 5 37.33 1.60 8.37
CA THR A 5 36.83 0.22 8.27
C THR A 5 35.55 0.07 9.10
N ILE A 6 34.54 -0.59 8.54
CA ILE A 6 33.46 -1.22 9.31
C ILE A 6 33.75 -2.72 9.32
N VAL A 7 33.72 -3.31 10.51
CA VAL A 7 33.80 -4.75 10.69
C VAL A 7 32.41 -5.30 10.97
N THR A 8 32.02 -6.36 10.26
CA THR A 8 30.81 -7.13 10.55
C THR A 8 31.06 -8.63 10.39
N HIS A 9 30.03 -9.45 10.51
CA HIS A 9 30.10 -10.89 10.32
C HIS A 9 30.45 -11.29 8.89
N VAL A 10 31.10 -12.44 8.69
CA VAL A 10 31.40 -13.00 7.34
C VAL A 10 30.17 -13.31 6.50
N ALA A 11 29.02 -13.52 7.13
CA ALA A 11 27.72 -13.67 6.48
C ALA A 11 26.74 -12.76 7.21
N PRO A 12 26.85 -11.42 7.06
CA PRO A 12 26.03 -10.48 7.81
C PRO A 12 24.55 -10.74 7.51
N HIS A 13 23.71 -10.65 8.54
CA HIS A 13 22.27 -10.66 8.33
C HIS A 13 21.82 -9.32 7.77
N LEU A 14 20.53 -9.24 7.44
CA LEU A 14 19.98 -8.07 6.77
C LEU A 14 20.07 -6.80 7.65
N ASP A 15 19.99 -6.94 8.97
CA ASP A 15 20.08 -5.81 9.89
C ASP A 15 21.51 -5.23 9.98
N GLU A 16 22.58 -6.03 9.97
CA GLU A 16 23.94 -5.48 9.87
C GLU A 16 24.16 -4.82 8.50
N ILE A 17 23.67 -5.43 7.41
CA ILE A 17 23.73 -4.82 6.07
C ILE A 17 23.05 -3.45 6.06
N VAL A 18 21.86 -3.35 6.66
CA VAL A 18 21.12 -2.09 6.73
C VAL A 18 21.81 -1.09 7.67
N ALA A 19 22.43 -1.55 8.76
CA ALA A 19 23.25 -0.72 9.63
C ALA A 19 24.45 -0.10 8.88
N VAL A 20 25.16 -0.91 8.08
CA VAL A 20 26.26 -0.44 7.22
C VAL A 20 25.75 0.59 6.22
N TRP A 21 24.62 0.32 5.55
CA TRP A 21 24.03 1.25 4.57
C TRP A 21 23.66 2.60 5.22
N LEU A 22 23.05 2.59 6.41
CA LEU A 22 22.73 3.80 7.16
C LEU A 22 23.98 4.61 7.51
N LEU A 23 25.05 3.95 7.97
CA LEU A 23 26.33 4.58 8.27
C LEU A 23 26.97 5.20 7.02
N GLN A 24 27.04 4.46 5.91
CA GLN A 24 27.61 4.96 4.66
C GLN A 24 26.84 6.17 4.12
N LYS A 25 25.50 6.15 4.23
CA LYS A 25 24.63 7.18 3.66
C LYS A 25 24.49 8.43 4.54
N PHE A 26 24.35 8.25 5.86
CA PHE A 26 24.03 9.34 6.80
C PHE A 26 25.06 9.53 7.91
N GLY A 27 26.01 8.61 8.06
CA GLY A 27 26.95 8.57 9.16
C GLY A 27 28.06 9.61 9.11
N GLU A 28 28.38 10.19 7.95
CA GLU A 28 29.58 11.04 7.76
C GLU A 28 29.73 12.18 8.79
N SER A 29 28.62 12.80 9.20
CA SER A 29 28.65 13.89 10.19
C SER A 29 29.07 13.41 11.58
N LYS A 30 28.61 12.23 12.01
CA LYS A 30 28.85 11.67 13.34
C LYS A 30 30.06 10.73 13.37
N PHE A 31 30.34 10.07 12.26
CA PHE A 31 31.43 9.14 12.03
C PHE A 31 32.14 9.54 10.72
N PRO A 32 33.10 10.48 10.76
CA PRO A 32 33.78 10.95 9.55
C PRO A 32 34.48 9.80 8.81
N GLY A 33 34.34 9.72 7.49
CA GLY A 33 34.94 8.67 6.64
C GLY A 33 33.98 7.57 6.18
N MET A 34 32.74 7.52 6.68
CA MET A 34 31.78 6.46 6.35
C MET A 34 31.43 6.36 4.87
N LYS A 35 31.47 7.45 4.10
CA LYS A 35 31.17 7.42 2.66
C LYS A 35 32.15 6.57 1.83
N SER A 36 33.37 6.37 2.32
CA SER A 36 34.44 5.66 1.62
C SER A 36 35.05 4.59 2.52
N VAL A 37 34.24 4.00 3.39
CA VAL A 37 34.67 3.03 4.38
C VAL A 37 34.85 1.65 3.74
N GLU A 38 35.92 0.96 4.09
CA GLU A 38 36.18 -0.42 3.70
C GLU A 38 35.39 -1.37 4.62
N LEU A 39 35.03 -2.54 4.11
CA LEU A 39 34.39 -3.58 4.90
C LEU A 39 35.41 -4.66 5.25
N ASP A 40 35.37 -5.12 6.50
CA ASP A 40 36.12 -6.28 6.97
C ASP A 40 35.16 -7.25 7.67
N PHE A 41 35.52 -8.53 7.67
CA PHE A 41 34.60 -9.63 7.94
C PHE A 41 35.18 -10.60 8.96
N TRP A 42 34.49 -10.75 10.09
CA TRP A 42 34.91 -11.64 11.17
C TRP A 42 34.00 -12.86 11.30
N SER A 43 34.60 -13.98 11.75
CA SER A 43 33.89 -15.23 11.98
C SER A 43 33.17 -15.29 13.35
N THR A 44 33.49 -14.40 14.28
CA THR A 44 32.94 -14.38 15.65
C THR A 44 32.03 -13.17 15.87
N GLY A 45 30.89 -13.38 16.53
CA GLY A 45 29.92 -12.30 16.83
C GLY A 45 30.13 -11.62 18.17
N GLY A 46 30.19 -12.38 19.25
CA GLY A 46 30.19 -11.78 20.59
C GLY A 46 31.55 -11.25 21.09
N GLU A 47 32.66 -11.65 20.47
CA GLU A 47 34.01 -11.37 20.97
C GLU A 47 34.92 -10.85 19.86
N THR A 48 35.83 -9.96 20.23
CA THR A 48 36.89 -9.46 19.35
C THR A 48 38.02 -10.50 19.27
N PRO A 49 38.71 -10.63 18.11
CA PRO A 49 39.74 -11.65 17.92
C PRO A 49 40.93 -11.60 18.88
N ASP A 50 41.18 -10.44 19.50
CA ASP A 50 42.35 -10.15 20.32
C ASP A 50 42.02 -9.60 21.72
N ASN A 51 40.77 -9.77 22.17
CA ASN A 51 40.25 -9.30 23.46
C ASN A 51 40.29 -7.77 23.66
N ARG A 52 40.55 -6.97 22.62
CA ARG A 52 40.41 -5.51 22.71
C ARG A 52 38.93 -5.13 22.80
N SER A 53 38.63 -4.01 23.44
CA SER A 53 37.25 -3.51 23.49
C SER A 53 36.85 -2.88 22.15
N ALA A 54 35.55 -2.84 21.83
CA ALA A 54 35.06 -2.11 20.67
C ALA A 54 35.50 -0.63 20.66
N VAL A 55 35.65 -0.01 21.84
CA VAL A 55 36.14 1.36 22.00
C VAL A 55 37.61 1.51 21.56
N ASP A 56 38.43 0.47 21.72
CA ASP A 56 39.82 0.51 21.28
C ASP A 56 39.94 0.42 19.76
N TYR A 57 39.13 -0.42 19.12
CA TYR A 57 38.99 -0.44 17.65
C TYR A 57 38.50 0.90 17.11
N GLU A 58 37.50 1.52 17.77
CA GLU A 58 37.01 2.82 17.35
C GLU A 58 38.12 3.86 17.38
N LYS A 59 38.99 3.92 18.41
CA LYS A 59 40.13 4.85 18.47
C LYS A 59 41.10 4.71 17.28
N GLU A 60 41.14 3.53 16.65
CA GLU A 60 41.95 3.23 15.47
C GLU A 60 41.20 3.52 14.15
N GLY A 61 39.97 4.00 14.22
CA GLY A 61 39.11 4.27 13.06
C GLY A 61 38.40 3.03 12.53
N ILE A 62 38.21 2.01 13.37
CA ILE A 62 37.50 0.77 13.04
C ILE A 62 36.19 0.73 13.81
N LEU A 63 35.06 0.61 13.11
CA LEU A 63 33.74 0.54 13.73
C LEU A 63 33.18 -0.88 13.65
N LEU A 64 32.77 -1.45 14.77
CA LEU A 64 32.20 -2.80 14.83
C LEU A 64 30.67 -2.73 14.74
N VAL A 65 30.07 -3.54 13.86
CA VAL A 65 28.61 -3.60 13.60
C VAL A 65 28.13 -5.05 13.62
N GLY A 66 27.21 -5.36 14.54
CA GLY A 66 26.73 -6.72 14.81
C GLY A 66 27.79 -7.65 15.42
N VAL A 67 28.98 -7.12 15.75
CA VAL A 67 30.10 -7.90 16.29
C VAL A 67 30.86 -7.17 17.40
N GLY A 68 31.57 -7.94 18.22
CA GLY A 68 32.58 -7.47 19.17
C GLY A 68 32.05 -6.75 20.40
N GLY A 69 30.75 -6.88 20.70
CA GLY A 69 30.11 -6.33 21.91
C GLY A 69 30.02 -4.81 21.94
N GLY A 70 30.09 -4.15 20.77
CA GLY A 70 30.12 -2.70 20.65
C GLY A 70 28.78 -1.99 20.80
N ARG A 71 28.77 -0.68 20.51
CA ARG A 71 27.55 0.15 20.57
C ARG A 71 26.48 -0.32 19.57
N PHE A 72 26.89 -0.93 18.45
CA PHE A 72 26.03 -1.42 17.37
C PHE A 72 25.93 -2.95 17.31
N ASP A 73 26.10 -3.61 18.46
CA ASP A 73 25.95 -5.04 18.62
C ASP A 73 24.87 -5.34 19.68
N GLU A 74 23.83 -6.07 19.32
CA GLU A 74 22.72 -6.49 20.20
C GLU A 74 23.00 -7.81 20.93
N HIS A 75 24.11 -8.49 20.62
CA HIS A 75 24.53 -9.68 21.34
C HIS A 75 24.80 -9.38 22.83
N PRO A 76 24.56 -10.35 23.73
CA PRO A 76 24.73 -10.13 25.16
C PRO A 76 26.20 -9.85 25.52
N VAL A 77 26.47 -8.69 26.11
CA VAL A 77 27.77 -8.38 26.72
C VAL A 77 27.60 -8.45 28.23
N ASN A 78 28.39 -9.30 28.90
CA ASN A 78 28.27 -9.55 30.35
C ASN A 78 26.84 -9.96 30.79
N GLY A 79 26.09 -10.65 29.93
CA GLY A 79 24.74 -11.13 30.23
C GLY A 79 23.63 -10.08 30.06
N VAL A 80 23.93 -8.86 29.60
CA VAL A 80 22.92 -7.82 29.30
C VAL A 80 22.66 -7.79 27.80
N LYS A 81 21.43 -8.12 27.39
CA LYS A 81 20.97 -8.02 26.00
C LYS A 81 20.30 -6.66 25.76
N LYS A 82 20.50 -6.07 24.58
CA LYS A 82 19.75 -4.89 24.14
C LYS A 82 18.38 -5.34 23.60
N GLU A 83 17.46 -5.65 24.51
CA GLU A 83 16.15 -6.21 24.16
C GLU A 83 15.37 -5.30 23.20
N GLY A 84 14.81 -5.90 22.15
CA GLY A 84 13.97 -5.19 21.18
C GLY A 84 14.73 -4.41 20.11
N GLU A 85 16.06 -4.48 20.08
CA GLU A 85 16.91 -3.82 19.09
C GLU A 85 17.67 -4.83 18.22
N CYS A 86 18.06 -4.38 17.04
CA CYS A 86 19.05 -5.04 16.17
C CYS A 86 20.10 -4.01 15.72
N ALA A 87 21.15 -4.43 15.02
CA ALA A 87 22.24 -3.54 14.61
C ALA A 87 21.73 -2.28 13.86
N ALA A 88 20.77 -2.45 12.95
CA ALA A 88 20.17 -1.36 12.20
C ALA A 88 19.46 -0.33 13.08
N THR A 89 18.68 -0.77 14.06
CA THR A 89 17.93 0.16 14.93
C THR A 89 18.85 0.90 15.88
N LEU A 90 19.92 0.26 16.36
CA LEU A 90 20.96 0.91 17.15
C LEU A 90 21.69 2.01 16.36
N VAL A 91 22.07 1.73 15.11
CA VAL A 91 22.65 2.74 14.21
C VAL A 91 21.67 3.87 13.93
N ALA A 92 20.41 3.57 13.61
CA ALA A 92 19.41 4.60 13.31
C ALA A 92 19.19 5.55 14.50
N LYS A 93 19.16 5.03 15.73
CA LYS A 93 19.06 5.85 16.96
C LYS A 93 20.28 6.72 17.14
N GLU A 94 21.47 6.16 16.96
CA GLU A 94 22.72 6.90 17.11
C GLU A 94 22.84 7.99 16.05
N LEU A 95 22.36 7.77 14.83
CA LEU A 95 22.33 8.79 13.77
C LEU A 95 21.19 9.81 13.94
N GLY A 96 20.28 9.62 14.90
CA GLY A 96 19.15 10.52 15.15
C GLY A 96 18.04 10.45 14.09
N ILE A 97 17.97 9.34 13.35
CA ILE A 97 17.03 9.13 12.23
C ILE A 97 15.98 8.04 12.51
N ALA A 98 16.03 7.41 13.69
CA ALA A 98 15.10 6.33 14.05
C ALA A 98 13.62 6.74 14.01
N GLU A 99 13.31 8.01 14.28
CA GLU A 99 11.95 8.55 14.28
C GLU A 99 11.52 9.14 12.93
N ASP A 100 12.40 9.16 11.92
CA ASP A 100 12.03 9.61 10.57
C ASP A 100 11.12 8.53 9.92
N PRO A 101 9.86 8.85 9.58
CA PRO A 101 8.92 7.88 9.05
C PRO A 101 9.38 7.20 7.76
N SER A 102 10.31 7.79 7.01
CA SER A 102 10.88 7.21 5.79
C SER A 102 11.66 5.92 6.06
N PHE A 103 12.13 5.71 7.29
CA PHE A 103 12.80 4.48 7.72
C PHE A 103 11.88 3.50 8.43
N GLY A 104 10.69 3.91 8.87
CA GLY A 104 9.82 3.10 9.73
C GLY A 104 9.56 1.69 9.18
N GLN A 105 9.17 1.58 7.91
CA GLN A 105 8.94 0.27 7.26
C GLN A 105 10.21 -0.59 7.17
N ILE A 106 11.36 0.03 6.89
CA ILE A 106 12.65 -0.68 6.74
C ILE A 106 13.11 -1.19 8.11
N LEU A 107 13.13 -0.31 9.12
CA LEU A 107 13.57 -0.63 10.47
C LEU A 107 12.67 -1.67 11.14
N ASP A 108 11.35 -1.57 10.97
CA ASP A 108 10.44 -2.58 11.49
C ASP A 108 10.61 -3.93 10.78
N PHE A 109 10.85 -3.94 9.46
CA PHE A 109 11.08 -5.18 8.72
C PHE A 109 12.34 -5.90 9.19
N VAL A 110 13.47 -5.21 9.29
CA VAL A 110 14.75 -5.82 9.72
C VAL A 110 14.70 -6.28 11.17
N LYS A 111 14.18 -5.45 12.08
CA LYS A 111 14.01 -5.78 13.50
C LYS A 111 13.12 -7.01 13.69
N ASN A 112 12.01 -7.11 12.96
CA ASN A 112 11.15 -8.29 13.06
C ASN A 112 11.81 -9.54 12.48
N SER A 113 12.56 -9.39 11.38
CA SER A 113 13.28 -10.51 10.73
C SER A 113 14.35 -11.10 11.63
N ASP A 114 15.06 -10.24 12.37
CA ASP A 114 16.10 -10.64 13.31
C ASP A 114 15.50 -11.26 14.60
N LEU A 115 14.52 -10.59 15.22
CA LEU A 115 14.04 -10.99 16.55
C LEU A 115 13.04 -12.15 16.56
N LYS A 116 12.19 -12.31 15.54
CA LYS A 116 11.01 -13.19 15.62
C LYS A 116 11.15 -14.50 14.86
N GLY A 117 12.14 -14.61 13.96
CA GLY A 117 12.26 -15.76 13.05
C GLY A 117 10.98 -16.00 12.21
N GLY A 118 10.98 -17.05 11.38
CA GLY A 118 9.76 -17.48 10.67
C GLY A 118 9.31 -16.59 9.51
N GLY A 119 10.23 -15.83 8.91
CA GLY A 119 10.00 -15.08 7.69
C GLY A 119 9.60 -15.97 6.50
N ASN A 120 9.06 -15.35 5.44
CA ASN A 120 8.75 -16.06 4.21
C ASN A 120 10.07 -16.48 3.53
N PRO A 121 10.22 -17.71 3.01
CA PRO A 121 11.46 -18.14 2.36
C PRO A 121 11.96 -17.25 1.20
N PHE A 122 11.06 -16.46 0.61
CA PHE A 122 11.35 -15.50 -0.46
C PHE A 122 11.39 -14.03 0.01
N ASP A 123 11.41 -13.78 1.32
CA ASP A 123 11.66 -12.43 1.84
C ASP A 123 13.14 -12.05 1.74
N LEU A 124 13.41 -10.74 1.79
CA LEU A 124 14.76 -10.21 1.58
C LEU A 124 15.78 -10.79 2.58
N ALA A 125 15.40 -10.99 3.84
CA ALA A 125 16.30 -11.52 4.87
C ALA A 125 16.68 -12.98 4.61
N ASN A 126 15.73 -13.83 4.20
CA ASN A 126 16.02 -15.21 3.84
C ASN A 126 16.78 -15.33 2.51
N LEU A 127 16.52 -14.44 1.56
CA LEU A 127 17.30 -14.36 0.32
C LEU A 127 18.74 -13.95 0.60
N VAL A 128 19.00 -13.01 1.51
CA VAL A 128 20.37 -12.66 1.96
C VAL A 128 21.08 -13.89 2.52
N LYS A 129 20.46 -14.64 3.43
CA LYS A 129 21.04 -15.89 3.98
C LYS A 129 21.32 -16.93 2.90
N THR A 130 20.40 -17.09 1.95
CA THR A 130 20.56 -18.00 0.82
C THR A 130 21.71 -17.56 -0.07
N LEU A 131 21.83 -16.27 -0.38
CA LEU A 131 22.90 -15.71 -1.19
C LEU A 131 24.25 -15.87 -0.52
N HIS A 132 24.39 -15.62 0.77
CA HIS A 132 25.63 -15.93 1.50
C HIS A 132 26.01 -17.40 1.43
N SER A 133 25.04 -18.31 1.44
CA SER A 133 25.30 -19.74 1.28
C SER A 133 25.77 -20.11 -0.14
N GLN A 134 25.35 -19.35 -1.16
CA GLN A 134 25.74 -19.57 -2.56
C GLN A 134 27.04 -18.84 -2.94
N PHE A 135 27.35 -17.75 -2.24
CA PHE A 135 28.54 -16.91 -2.46
C PHE A 135 29.31 -16.72 -1.13
N PRO A 136 29.80 -17.80 -0.51
CA PRO A 136 30.43 -17.72 0.81
C PRO A 136 31.75 -16.95 0.81
N ASP A 137 32.46 -16.91 -0.32
CA ASP A 137 33.74 -16.22 -0.47
C ASP A 137 33.59 -14.76 -0.98
N ASP A 138 32.35 -14.29 -1.16
CA ASP A 138 32.04 -12.96 -1.72
C ASP A 138 30.87 -12.29 -0.95
N PRO A 139 31.07 -11.94 0.33
CA PRO A 139 30.05 -11.30 1.14
C PRO A 139 29.68 -9.90 0.64
N GLU A 140 30.64 -9.17 0.06
CA GLU A 140 30.41 -7.83 -0.50
C GLU A 140 29.34 -7.85 -1.59
N LYS A 141 29.38 -8.82 -2.50
CA LYS A 141 28.35 -8.97 -3.53
C LYS A 141 26.93 -9.12 -2.95
N VAL A 142 26.79 -9.83 -1.84
CA VAL A 142 25.48 -10.01 -1.18
C VAL A 142 25.03 -8.71 -0.51
N ILE A 143 25.97 -8.01 0.15
CA ILE A 143 25.75 -6.69 0.75
C ILE A 143 25.29 -5.70 -0.33
N GLU A 144 26.01 -5.58 -1.44
CA GLU A 144 25.68 -4.67 -2.55
C GLU A 144 24.27 -4.96 -3.10
N TRP A 145 23.95 -6.23 -3.33
CA TRP A 145 22.63 -6.63 -3.82
C TRP A 145 21.51 -6.21 -2.86
N ALA A 146 21.68 -6.46 -1.57
CA ALA A 146 20.69 -6.09 -0.56
C ALA A 146 20.57 -4.56 -0.44
N MET A 147 21.69 -3.84 -0.43
CA MET A 147 21.72 -2.37 -0.36
C MET A 147 20.98 -1.71 -1.53
N LEU A 148 21.09 -2.26 -2.75
CA LEU A 148 20.33 -1.76 -3.91
C LEU A 148 18.80 -1.82 -3.67
N GLY A 149 18.31 -2.94 -3.11
CA GLY A 149 16.90 -3.10 -2.78
C GLY A 149 16.44 -2.15 -1.66
N ILE A 150 17.26 -2.02 -0.61
CA ILE A 150 17.00 -1.12 0.52
C ILE A 150 16.98 0.35 0.07
N GLU A 151 17.94 0.78 -0.75
CA GLU A 151 17.99 2.13 -1.30
C GLU A 151 16.75 2.42 -2.14
N ALA A 152 16.34 1.51 -3.03
CA ALA A 152 15.14 1.68 -3.83
C ALA A 152 13.88 1.83 -2.95
N LYS A 153 13.77 1.02 -1.89
CA LYS A 153 12.65 1.12 -0.94
C LYS A 153 12.69 2.42 -0.15
N TYR A 154 13.85 2.88 0.28
CA TYR A 154 14.02 4.15 0.98
C TYR A 154 13.59 5.33 0.10
N GLN A 155 14.06 5.38 -1.14
CA GLN A 155 13.68 6.45 -2.08
C GLN A 155 12.16 6.43 -2.37
N GLU A 156 11.55 5.25 -2.48
CA GLU A 156 10.09 5.13 -2.57
C GLU A 156 9.40 5.74 -1.35
N GLN A 157 9.86 5.44 -0.12
CA GLN A 157 9.28 5.99 1.11
C GLN A 157 9.45 7.51 1.20
N VAL A 158 10.64 8.03 0.89
CA VAL A 158 10.90 9.48 0.86
C VAL A 158 9.94 10.16 -0.11
N SER A 159 9.85 9.66 -1.35
CA SER A 159 8.93 10.23 -2.35
C SER A 159 7.47 10.16 -1.90
N PHE A 160 7.06 9.02 -1.32
CA PHE A 160 5.69 8.80 -0.85
C PHE A 160 5.28 9.77 0.27
N LEU A 161 6.19 10.08 1.17
CA LEU A 161 5.95 10.92 2.34
C LEU A 161 6.20 12.42 2.08
N THR A 162 6.88 12.76 0.99
CA THR A 162 7.18 14.14 0.59
C THR A 162 6.38 14.52 -0.65
N SER A 163 6.95 14.38 -1.85
CA SER A 163 6.39 14.88 -3.10
C SER A 163 4.98 14.36 -3.41
N VAL A 164 4.71 13.06 -3.17
CA VAL A 164 3.38 12.47 -3.39
C VAL A 164 2.39 13.04 -2.37
N LYS A 165 2.80 13.21 -1.11
CA LYS A 165 1.96 13.76 -0.04
C LYS A 165 1.61 15.23 -0.28
N GLU A 166 2.59 16.03 -0.66
CA GLU A 166 2.40 17.45 -1.00
C GLU A 166 1.46 17.61 -2.20
N GLU A 167 1.62 16.78 -3.23
CA GLU A 167 0.71 16.78 -4.38
C GLU A 167 -0.70 16.35 -3.98
N PHE A 168 -0.84 15.32 -3.14
CA PHE A 168 -2.13 14.88 -2.63
C PHE A 168 -2.84 15.96 -1.82
N ASP A 169 -2.14 16.63 -0.90
CA ASP A 169 -2.72 17.69 -0.07
C ASP A 169 -3.24 18.86 -0.90
N ARG A 170 -2.59 19.13 -2.04
CA ARG A 170 -3.00 20.20 -2.95
C ARG A 170 -4.20 19.81 -3.82
N LEU A 171 -4.28 18.54 -4.25
CA LEU A 171 -5.20 18.10 -5.31
C LEU A 171 -6.39 17.27 -4.82
N ALA A 172 -6.31 16.67 -3.63
CA ALA A 172 -7.35 15.76 -3.15
C ALA A 172 -8.61 16.53 -2.75
N GLU A 173 -9.72 16.22 -3.43
CA GLU A 173 -11.06 16.58 -2.97
C GLU A 173 -11.56 15.49 -2.04
N VAL A 174 -11.86 15.86 -0.79
CA VAL A 174 -12.26 14.93 0.26
C VAL A 174 -13.72 15.16 0.62
N GLU A 175 -14.52 14.10 0.58
CA GLU A 175 -15.93 14.13 0.97
C GLU A 175 -16.25 13.06 1.99
N GLU A 176 -17.13 13.38 2.95
CA GLU A 176 -17.79 12.36 3.77
C GLU A 176 -19.05 11.85 3.07
N ILE A 177 -19.14 10.53 2.93
CA ILE A 177 -20.28 9.85 2.31
C ILE A 177 -20.85 8.80 3.26
N GLN A 178 -22.15 8.56 3.16
CA GLN A 178 -22.84 7.54 3.95
C GLN A 178 -22.60 6.16 3.33
N GLY A 179 -22.05 5.25 4.12
CA GLY A 179 -21.78 3.87 3.76
C GLY A 179 -22.78 2.88 4.38
N PRO A 180 -22.50 1.57 4.26
CA PRO A 180 -23.35 0.52 4.86
C PRO A 180 -23.50 0.67 6.38
N ASN A 181 -24.72 0.45 6.88
CA ASN A 181 -25.08 0.53 8.29
C ASN A 181 -24.85 1.94 8.90
N GLY A 182 -25.08 3.00 8.12
CA GLY A 182 -24.94 4.39 8.56
C GLY A 182 -23.50 4.84 8.88
N ARG A 183 -22.48 4.10 8.41
CA ARG A 183 -21.07 4.47 8.63
C ARG A 183 -20.72 5.71 7.81
N SER A 184 -20.15 6.75 8.43
CA SER A 184 -19.50 7.82 7.67
C SER A 184 -18.18 7.29 7.09
N LEU A 185 -18.02 7.42 5.77
CA LEU A 185 -16.86 6.97 5.02
C LEU A 185 -16.23 8.17 4.30
N ARG A 186 -14.90 8.17 4.24
CA ARG A 186 -14.17 9.17 3.47
C ARG A 186 -14.03 8.73 2.01
N MET A 187 -14.50 9.55 1.08
CA MET A 187 -14.26 9.42 -0.36
C MET A 187 -13.25 10.48 -0.79
N VAL A 188 -12.27 10.06 -1.59
CA VAL A 188 -11.30 10.98 -2.20
C VAL A 188 -11.46 10.97 -3.70
N THR A 189 -11.55 12.15 -4.28
CA THR A 189 -11.42 12.36 -5.72
C THR A 189 -10.13 13.11 -6.00
N ILE A 190 -9.32 12.65 -6.97
CA ILE A 190 -8.05 13.29 -7.31
C ILE A 190 -7.77 13.23 -8.81
N GLU A 191 -7.37 14.34 -9.40
CA GLU A 191 -6.87 14.41 -10.78
C GLU A 191 -5.34 14.43 -10.77
N SER A 192 -4.70 13.29 -11.06
CA SER A 192 -3.24 13.16 -11.07
C SER A 192 -2.80 11.90 -11.82
N ASP A 193 -1.66 12.01 -12.51
CA ASP A 193 -0.98 10.88 -13.19
C ASP A 193 -0.08 10.08 -12.22
N ASN A 194 0.08 10.55 -10.99
CA ASN A 194 0.92 9.90 -10.00
C ASN A 194 0.29 8.58 -9.52
N THR A 195 0.99 7.48 -9.75
CA THR A 195 0.50 6.12 -9.51
C THR A 195 0.39 5.76 -8.04
N GLN A 196 1.04 6.53 -7.16
CA GLN A 196 1.05 6.30 -5.72
C GLN A 196 -0.13 6.97 -5.01
N MET A 197 -0.92 7.81 -5.68
CA MET A 197 -2.03 8.55 -5.07
C MET A 197 -3.07 7.66 -4.40
N SER A 198 -3.51 6.60 -5.09
CA SER A 198 -4.48 5.68 -4.51
C SER A 198 -3.92 4.94 -3.28
N GLN A 199 -2.62 4.66 -3.26
CA GLN A 199 -1.96 4.01 -2.13
C GLN A 199 -1.85 4.97 -0.93
N LEU A 200 -1.44 6.21 -1.18
CA LEU A 200 -1.37 7.26 -0.17
C LEU A 200 -2.75 7.52 0.45
N ALA A 201 -3.77 7.73 -0.36
CA ALA A 201 -5.15 7.98 0.09
C ALA A 201 -5.69 6.90 1.05
N ARG A 202 -5.30 5.63 0.84
CA ARG A 202 -5.70 4.49 1.67
C ARG A 202 -4.85 4.34 2.94
N SER A 203 -3.68 4.94 2.97
CA SER A 203 -2.77 4.88 4.11
C SER A 203 -3.19 5.84 5.23
N VAL A 204 -2.54 5.73 6.39
CA VAL A 204 -2.69 6.69 7.49
C VAL A 204 -2.37 8.12 7.06
N HIS A 205 -1.41 8.31 6.14
CA HIS A 205 -0.98 9.62 5.69
C HIS A 205 -2.02 10.31 4.78
N GLY A 206 -2.78 9.54 4.01
CA GLY A 206 -3.91 10.05 3.20
C GLY A 206 -5.26 10.00 3.92
N GLY A 207 -5.26 9.65 5.21
CA GLY A 207 -6.44 9.66 6.07
C GLY A 207 -7.41 8.49 5.89
N TYR A 208 -6.88 7.30 5.57
CA TYR A 208 -7.65 6.04 5.50
C TYR A 208 -8.92 6.13 4.66
N SER A 209 -8.82 6.70 3.46
CA SER A 209 -9.98 6.87 2.57
C SER A 209 -10.57 5.51 2.19
N ALA A 210 -11.90 5.42 2.23
CA ALA A 210 -12.65 4.20 1.98
C ALA A 210 -12.85 3.92 0.49
N VAL A 211 -13.09 4.98 -0.29
CA VAL A 211 -13.22 4.95 -1.74
C VAL A 211 -12.34 6.05 -2.35
N ILE A 212 -11.65 5.72 -3.44
CA ILE A 212 -10.76 6.64 -4.15
C ILE A 212 -11.14 6.64 -5.61
N ILE A 213 -11.38 7.81 -6.18
CA ILE A 213 -11.63 8.05 -7.59
C ILE A 213 -10.43 8.86 -8.10
N GLN A 214 -9.58 8.24 -8.91
CA GLN A 214 -8.43 8.89 -9.51
C GLN A 214 -8.64 9.07 -11.01
N LYS A 215 -8.58 10.31 -11.50
CA LYS A 215 -8.61 10.64 -12.91
C LYS A 215 -7.21 11.05 -13.38
N GLN A 216 -6.76 10.48 -14.49
CA GLN A 216 -5.49 10.81 -15.13
C GLN A 216 -5.67 11.95 -16.14
N SER A 217 -4.58 12.60 -16.53
CA SER A 217 -4.57 13.64 -17.57
C SER A 217 -5.05 13.12 -18.93
N SER A 218 -4.92 11.81 -19.18
CA SER A 218 -5.50 11.14 -20.35
C SER A 218 -7.03 11.06 -20.34
N GLY A 219 -7.68 11.42 -19.23
CA GLY A 219 -9.12 11.30 -19.00
C GLY A 219 -9.55 9.94 -18.44
N ASN A 220 -8.63 8.99 -18.32
CA ASN A 220 -8.88 7.67 -17.75
C ASN A 220 -9.18 7.76 -16.24
N VAL A 221 -10.17 6.98 -15.76
CA VAL A 221 -10.60 7.02 -14.35
C VAL A 221 -10.45 5.65 -13.68
N GLN A 222 -9.97 5.62 -12.45
CA GLN A 222 -9.84 4.40 -11.66
C GLN A 222 -10.53 4.58 -10.32
N ILE A 223 -11.26 3.54 -9.90
CA ILE A 223 -11.98 3.51 -8.63
C ILE A 223 -11.42 2.39 -7.78
N PHE A 224 -10.94 2.74 -6.60
CA PHE A 224 -10.38 1.81 -5.62
C PHE A 224 -11.18 1.84 -4.34
N THR A 225 -11.22 0.70 -3.66
CA THR A 225 -11.69 0.60 -2.28
C THR A 225 -10.53 0.33 -1.33
N ASN A 226 -10.71 0.68 -0.07
CA ASN A 226 -9.80 0.26 0.98
C ASN A 226 -10.32 -1.00 1.67
N LYS A 227 -9.53 -2.08 1.60
CA LYS A 227 -9.87 -3.41 2.12
C LYS A 227 -10.26 -3.40 3.59
N TYR A 228 -9.71 -2.47 4.38
CA TYR A 228 -10.07 -2.28 5.78
C TYR A 228 -11.59 -2.12 5.99
N TYR A 229 -12.29 -1.47 5.07
CA TYR A 229 -13.73 -1.22 5.19
C TYR A 229 -14.61 -2.36 4.65
N GLY A 230 -14.03 -3.36 3.98
CA GLY A 230 -14.78 -4.51 3.46
C GLY A 230 -15.88 -4.15 2.46
N LEU A 231 -15.70 -3.07 1.69
CA LEU A 231 -16.69 -2.57 0.74
C LEU A 231 -16.73 -3.40 -0.54
N THR A 232 -17.90 -3.45 -1.19
CA THR A 232 -18.07 -4.11 -2.49
C THR A 232 -18.50 -3.14 -3.57
N LEU A 233 -17.96 -3.30 -4.78
CA LEU A 233 -18.24 -2.42 -5.92
C LEU A 233 -19.32 -2.94 -6.88
N TYR A 234 -19.97 -4.08 -6.64
CA TYR A 234 -20.90 -4.67 -7.62
C TYR A 234 -22.00 -3.72 -8.11
N ASP A 235 -22.64 -2.98 -7.19
CA ASP A 235 -23.67 -2.00 -7.56
C ASP A 235 -23.07 -0.77 -8.28
N ILE A 236 -21.83 -0.38 -7.96
CA ILE A 236 -21.13 0.72 -8.64
C ILE A 236 -20.75 0.30 -10.07
N VAL A 237 -20.18 -0.89 -10.23
CA VAL A 237 -19.73 -1.46 -11.50
C VAL A 237 -20.88 -1.57 -12.49
N GLN A 238 -22.04 -2.09 -12.05
CA GLN A 238 -23.20 -2.21 -12.95
C GLN A 238 -23.70 -0.85 -13.42
N MET A 239 -23.72 0.15 -12.51
CA MET A 239 -24.18 1.50 -12.82
C MET A 239 -23.23 2.21 -13.77
N ILE A 240 -21.92 2.17 -13.52
CA ILE A 240 -20.92 2.78 -14.40
C ILE A 240 -20.97 2.17 -15.79
N ARG A 241 -21.00 0.84 -15.89
CA ARG A 241 -21.05 0.17 -17.20
C ARG A 241 -22.33 0.44 -17.97
N LEU A 242 -23.47 0.56 -17.29
CA LEU A 242 -24.72 0.93 -17.93
C LEU A 242 -24.69 2.41 -18.38
N ALA A 243 -24.23 3.32 -17.51
CA ALA A 243 -24.13 4.74 -17.82
C ALA A 243 -23.17 5.00 -18.98
N GLU A 244 -22.03 4.30 -19.03
CA GLU A 244 -21.07 4.40 -20.13
C GLU A 244 -21.69 4.00 -21.47
N GLN A 245 -22.42 2.89 -21.51
CA GLN A 245 -23.15 2.45 -22.70
C GLN A 245 -24.21 3.47 -23.14
N GLN A 246 -24.90 4.08 -22.18
CA GLN A 246 -25.87 5.13 -22.45
C GLN A 246 -25.21 6.39 -23.02
N ALA A 247 -24.03 6.78 -22.50
CA ALA A 247 -23.21 7.85 -23.06
C ALA A 247 -22.66 7.51 -24.47
N LYS A 248 -22.59 6.22 -24.83
CA LYS A 248 -22.36 5.75 -26.20
C LYS A 248 -23.60 5.78 -27.10
N GLY A 249 -24.77 6.03 -26.53
CA GLY A 249 -26.05 6.09 -27.24
C GLY A 249 -26.74 4.74 -27.43
N ARG A 250 -26.16 3.64 -26.93
CA ARG A 250 -26.76 2.30 -27.05
C ARG A 250 -26.33 1.38 -25.91
N ALA A 251 -27.32 0.86 -25.18
CA ALA A 251 -27.12 -0.26 -24.25
C ALA A 251 -27.11 -1.58 -25.03
N VAL A 252 -25.99 -2.30 -24.96
CA VAL A 252 -25.79 -3.64 -25.55
C VAL A 252 -25.96 -4.71 -24.47
N THR A 253 -25.31 -4.50 -23.33
CA THR A 253 -25.44 -5.34 -22.13
C THR A 253 -26.34 -4.66 -21.11
N SER A 254 -27.47 -5.29 -20.78
CA SER A 254 -28.43 -4.81 -19.78
C SER A 254 -28.64 -5.77 -18.60
N ASP A 255 -28.21 -7.03 -18.73
CA ASP A 255 -28.29 -8.01 -17.65
C ASP A 255 -27.36 -7.63 -16.50
N TRP A 256 -27.94 -7.46 -15.30
CA TRP A 256 -27.21 -6.99 -14.12
C TRP A 256 -26.14 -7.97 -13.64
N LYS A 257 -26.34 -9.28 -13.84
CA LYS A 257 -25.34 -10.29 -13.46
C LYS A 257 -24.11 -10.18 -14.36
N THR A 258 -24.32 -9.97 -15.66
CA THR A 258 -23.26 -9.74 -16.64
C THR A 258 -22.56 -8.42 -16.36
N LEU A 259 -23.32 -7.33 -16.16
CA LEU A 259 -22.75 -6.00 -15.86
C LEU A 259 -21.87 -5.98 -14.61
N SER A 260 -22.15 -6.81 -13.60
CA SER A 260 -21.38 -6.89 -12.35
C SER A 260 -20.27 -7.96 -12.34
N SER A 261 -20.02 -8.62 -13.48
CA SER A 261 -19.02 -9.68 -13.62
C SER A 261 -17.57 -9.16 -13.68
N GLU A 262 -16.62 -10.04 -13.33
CA GLU A 262 -15.17 -9.83 -13.46
C GLU A 262 -14.80 -9.52 -14.91
N GLY A 263 -13.74 -8.74 -15.10
CA GLY A 263 -13.18 -8.51 -16.43
C GLY A 263 -13.84 -7.34 -17.13
N LYS A 264 -14.10 -7.46 -18.44
CA LYS A 264 -14.75 -6.45 -19.28
C LYS A 264 -16.12 -6.95 -19.74
N VAL A 265 -17.00 -6.04 -20.14
CA VAL A 265 -18.32 -6.39 -20.70
C VAL A 265 -18.55 -5.68 -22.03
N GLU A 266 -19.35 -6.30 -22.89
CA GLU A 266 -19.73 -5.74 -24.18
C GLU A 266 -20.51 -4.42 -24.00
N GLY A 267 -20.12 -3.39 -24.75
CA GLY A 267 -20.64 -2.03 -24.66
C GLY A 267 -19.92 -1.14 -23.64
N ALA A 268 -19.15 -1.69 -22.70
CA ALA A 268 -18.36 -0.93 -21.72
C ALA A 268 -16.96 -1.54 -21.54
N GLU A 269 -16.31 -1.88 -22.65
CA GLU A 269 -15.04 -2.60 -22.72
C GLU A 269 -13.86 -1.82 -22.12
N GLU A 270 -14.01 -0.50 -22.01
CA GLU A 270 -13.05 0.38 -21.37
C GLU A 270 -13.05 0.26 -19.84
N TRP A 271 -14.04 -0.40 -19.22
CA TRP A 271 -14.13 -0.60 -17.78
C TRP A 271 -13.84 -2.05 -17.36
N TYR A 272 -12.66 -2.28 -16.80
CA TYR A 272 -12.25 -3.56 -16.22
C TYR A 272 -12.59 -3.63 -14.72
N PHE A 273 -13.38 -4.62 -14.30
CA PHE A 273 -13.64 -4.87 -12.88
C PHE A 273 -12.77 -6.00 -12.37
N HIS A 274 -12.02 -5.74 -11.30
CA HIS A 274 -11.26 -6.75 -10.55
C HIS A 274 -11.95 -7.02 -9.20
N GLN A 275 -12.72 -8.10 -9.14
CA GLN A 275 -13.54 -8.54 -8.02
C GLN A 275 -12.71 -8.81 -6.77
N THR A 276 -11.60 -9.55 -6.88
CA THR A 276 -10.78 -9.86 -5.70
C THR A 276 -10.16 -8.60 -5.09
N GLY A 277 -9.79 -7.62 -5.93
CA GLY A 277 -9.26 -6.34 -5.48
C GLY A 277 -10.32 -5.28 -5.15
N GLN A 278 -11.59 -5.53 -5.46
CA GLN A 278 -12.68 -4.55 -5.41
C GLN A 278 -12.24 -3.19 -5.99
N MET A 279 -11.77 -3.23 -7.24
CA MET A 279 -11.33 -2.06 -8.01
C MET A 279 -11.91 -2.08 -9.41
N LEU A 280 -12.28 -0.91 -9.92
CA LEU A 280 -12.85 -0.72 -11.26
C LEU A 280 -11.96 0.25 -12.03
N LEU A 281 -11.41 -0.20 -13.15
CA LEU A 281 -10.32 0.45 -13.85
C LEU A 281 -10.76 0.82 -15.27
N ASN A 282 -10.78 2.11 -15.58
CA ASN A 282 -10.79 2.58 -16.95
C ASN A 282 -9.35 2.88 -17.41
N GLY A 283 -8.66 1.84 -17.91
CA GLY A 283 -7.23 1.90 -18.22
C GLY A 283 -6.33 1.61 -17.01
N SER A 284 -5.06 1.27 -17.27
CA SER A 284 -4.05 1.03 -16.25
C SER A 284 -2.64 1.25 -16.81
N LEU A 285 -1.62 1.17 -15.94
CA LEU A 285 -0.21 1.25 -16.35
C LEU A 285 0.18 0.21 -17.41
N THR A 286 -0.47 -0.94 -17.37
CA THR A 286 -0.26 -2.06 -18.31
C THR A 286 -1.30 -2.09 -19.44
N ALA A 287 -2.38 -1.30 -19.34
CA ALA A 287 -3.44 -1.19 -20.33
C ALA A 287 -3.58 0.26 -20.83
N ARG A 288 -2.54 0.75 -21.52
CA ARG A 288 -2.38 2.17 -21.90
C ARG A 288 -3.27 2.63 -23.06
N ASN A 289 -3.75 1.70 -23.89
CA ASN A 289 -4.54 2.01 -25.09
C ASN A 289 -6.06 1.98 -24.84
N VAL A 290 -6.48 1.98 -23.58
CA VAL A 290 -7.90 1.99 -23.21
C VAL A 290 -8.43 3.41 -23.35
N PRO A 291 -9.47 3.67 -24.15
CA PRO A 291 -10.02 5.01 -24.29
C PRO A 291 -10.56 5.52 -22.95
N PRO A 292 -10.48 6.84 -22.69
CA PRO A 292 -11.06 7.42 -21.48
C PRO A 292 -12.59 7.25 -21.49
N THR A 293 -13.15 7.14 -20.29
CA THR A 293 -14.60 7.11 -20.06
C THR A 293 -15.31 8.33 -20.65
N ARG A 294 -16.53 8.14 -21.14
CA ARG A 294 -17.41 9.25 -21.56
C ARG A 294 -18.16 9.89 -20.38
N LEU A 295 -18.03 9.35 -19.18
CA LEU A 295 -18.69 9.85 -17.99
C LEU A 295 -17.91 11.03 -17.41
N SER A 296 -18.62 12.06 -16.98
CA SER A 296 -18.00 13.13 -16.19
C SER A 296 -17.62 12.63 -14.80
N LEU A 297 -16.65 13.30 -14.18
CA LEU A 297 -16.22 12.98 -12.83
C LEU A 297 -17.37 13.09 -11.82
N ASP A 298 -18.25 14.09 -11.98
CA ASP A 298 -19.43 14.26 -11.13
C ASP A 298 -20.43 13.11 -11.27
N GLN A 299 -20.65 12.62 -12.50
CA GLN A 299 -21.49 11.44 -12.73
C GLN A 299 -20.92 10.21 -12.01
N ILE A 300 -19.60 10.02 -12.07
CA ILE A 300 -18.92 8.91 -11.39
C ILE A 300 -19.04 9.04 -9.87
N LYS A 301 -18.78 10.23 -9.31
CA LYS A 301 -18.93 10.52 -7.88
C LYS A 301 -20.35 10.21 -7.40
N GLU A 302 -21.36 10.62 -8.16
CA GLU A 302 -22.75 10.36 -7.81
C GLU A 302 -23.10 8.87 -7.85
N ILE A 303 -22.66 8.15 -8.88
CA ILE A 303 -22.83 6.68 -8.95
C ILE A 303 -22.17 5.99 -7.76
N VAL A 304 -20.98 6.45 -7.33
CA VAL A 304 -20.30 5.91 -6.15
C VAL A 304 -21.11 6.16 -4.88
N ARG A 305 -21.65 7.37 -4.66
CA ARG A 305 -22.52 7.68 -3.51
C ARG A 305 -23.76 6.76 -3.46
N ILE A 306 -24.40 6.55 -4.61
CA ILE A 306 -25.58 5.68 -4.74
C ILE A 306 -25.23 4.21 -4.51
N GLY A 307 -24.08 3.76 -5.02
CA GLY A 307 -23.71 2.35 -5.02
C GLY A 307 -23.14 1.88 -3.70
N ILE A 308 -22.47 2.75 -2.95
CA ILE A 308 -21.89 2.40 -1.65
C ILE A 308 -22.92 2.40 -0.52
N ASN A 309 -24.00 3.17 -0.66
CA ASN A 309 -25.03 3.31 0.36
C ASN A 309 -26.21 2.34 0.09
N PRO A 310 -26.34 1.24 0.85
CA PRO A 310 -27.43 0.29 0.69
C PRO A 310 -28.79 0.82 1.19
N GLU A 311 -28.82 1.96 1.88
CA GLU A 311 -30.03 2.58 2.44
C GLU A 311 -30.52 3.77 1.60
N LEU A 312 -29.74 4.19 0.60
CA LEU A 312 -30.11 5.28 -0.29
C LEU A 312 -31.03 4.78 -1.40
N PHE A 313 -32.21 5.37 -1.53
CA PHE A 313 -33.18 5.05 -2.59
C PHE A 313 -33.43 6.27 -3.48
N GLU A 314 -34.01 6.03 -4.66
CA GLU A 314 -34.36 7.12 -5.56
C GLU A 314 -35.36 8.06 -4.85
N PRO A 315 -35.12 9.39 -4.84
CA PRO A 315 -35.86 10.32 -4.00
C PRO A 315 -37.39 10.23 -4.11
N SER A 316 -37.90 10.05 -5.32
CA SER A 316 -39.33 9.97 -5.62
C SER A 316 -40.00 8.70 -5.08
N TYR A 317 -39.22 7.65 -4.80
CA TYR A 317 -39.72 6.36 -4.26
C TYR A 317 -39.20 6.05 -2.84
N SER A 318 -38.34 6.90 -2.28
CA SER A 318 -37.51 6.62 -1.10
C SER A 318 -38.30 6.16 0.12
N GLU A 319 -39.36 6.87 0.50
CA GLU A 319 -40.17 6.56 1.69
C GLU A 319 -40.85 5.19 1.60
N HIS A 320 -41.30 4.80 0.41
CA HIS A 320 -41.90 3.48 0.19
C HIS A 320 -40.83 2.38 0.12
N CYS A 321 -39.68 2.65 -0.50
CA CYS A 321 -38.60 1.68 -0.56
C CYS A 321 -38.03 1.35 0.83
N LYS A 322 -37.88 2.36 1.70
CA LYS A 322 -37.44 2.16 3.10
C LYS A 322 -38.38 1.26 3.90
N THR A 323 -39.68 1.27 3.59
CA THR A 323 -40.68 0.39 4.23
C THR A 323 -40.81 -0.98 3.55
N GLY A 324 -39.93 -1.31 2.59
CA GLY A 324 -39.94 -2.59 1.90
C GLY A 324 -41.01 -2.70 0.81
N ASN A 325 -41.57 -1.58 0.34
CA ASN A 325 -42.59 -1.57 -0.70
C ASN A 325 -42.12 -0.84 -1.97
N CYS A 326 -41.90 -1.58 -3.05
CA CYS A 326 -41.58 -0.98 -4.35
C CYS A 326 -42.86 -0.57 -5.09
N LEU A 327 -43.09 0.72 -5.29
CA LEU A 327 -44.23 1.25 -6.06
C LEU A 327 -43.97 1.39 -7.57
N ALA A 328 -42.76 1.10 -8.04
CA ALA A 328 -42.42 1.21 -9.46
C ALA A 328 -43.24 0.22 -10.30
N THR A 329 -43.84 0.71 -11.38
CA THR A 329 -44.60 -0.09 -12.36
C THR A 329 -44.09 0.18 -13.77
N ARG A 330 -44.66 -0.51 -14.78
CA ARG A 330 -44.36 -0.20 -16.18
C ARG A 330 -44.87 1.19 -16.60
N SER A 331 -45.99 1.64 -16.04
CA SER A 331 -46.57 2.96 -16.33
C SER A 331 -45.95 4.08 -15.50
N ASN A 332 -45.32 3.75 -14.37
CA ASN A 332 -44.59 4.69 -13.52
C ASN A 332 -43.24 4.07 -13.11
N PRO A 333 -42.24 4.06 -14.01
CA PRO A 333 -40.97 3.41 -13.75
C PRO A 333 -40.09 4.25 -12.81
N CYS A 334 -39.42 3.59 -11.86
CA CYS A 334 -38.38 4.23 -11.07
C CYS A 334 -37.13 4.48 -11.94
N PRO A 335 -36.53 5.69 -11.95
CA PRO A 335 -35.32 5.99 -12.71
C PRO A 335 -34.14 5.06 -12.38
N TRP A 336 -34.06 4.55 -11.15
CA TRP A 336 -32.99 3.64 -10.72
C TRP A 336 -33.32 2.15 -10.97
N TYR A 337 -34.50 1.83 -11.51
CA TYR A 337 -34.88 0.44 -11.80
C TYR A 337 -33.87 -0.22 -12.75
N GLN A 338 -33.42 0.53 -13.77
CA GLN A 338 -32.48 0.09 -14.79
C GLN A 338 -31.15 -0.38 -14.19
N TYR A 339 -30.73 0.17 -13.05
CA TYR A 339 -29.47 -0.16 -12.43
C TYR A 339 -29.49 -1.53 -11.76
N GLY A 340 -30.64 -2.09 -11.38
CA GLY A 340 -30.65 -3.45 -10.83
C GLY A 340 -30.06 -3.61 -9.44
N LEU A 341 -29.96 -2.50 -8.69
CA LEU A 341 -29.36 -2.42 -7.37
C LEU A 341 -29.82 -3.57 -6.47
N LYS A 342 -28.87 -4.21 -5.76
CA LYS A 342 -29.13 -5.37 -4.92
C LYS A 342 -30.29 -5.12 -3.94
N ARG A 343 -30.27 -3.99 -3.25
CA ARG A 343 -31.33 -3.55 -2.32
C ARG A 343 -32.72 -3.48 -2.98
N CYS A 344 -32.81 -2.93 -4.18
CA CYS A 344 -34.06 -2.81 -4.91
C CYS A 344 -34.59 -4.16 -5.39
N ARG A 345 -33.71 -5.12 -5.71
CA ARG A 345 -34.11 -6.50 -6.05
C ARG A 345 -34.70 -7.22 -4.84
N THR A 346 -34.07 -7.11 -3.68
CA THR A 346 -34.56 -7.70 -2.43
C THR A 346 -35.98 -7.25 -2.11
N ILE A 347 -36.24 -5.93 -2.16
CA ILE A 347 -37.57 -5.36 -1.92
C ILE A 347 -38.61 -5.93 -2.88
N ARG A 348 -38.29 -6.00 -4.18
CA ARG A 348 -39.22 -6.50 -5.21
C ARG A 348 -39.53 -7.99 -5.04
N PHE A 349 -38.52 -8.79 -4.68
CA PHE A 349 -38.69 -10.21 -4.42
C PHE A 349 -39.63 -10.46 -3.22
N HIS A 350 -39.42 -9.74 -2.11
CA HIS A 350 -40.30 -9.84 -0.94
C HIS A 350 -41.74 -9.41 -1.26
N LYS A 351 -41.92 -8.33 -2.02
CA LYS A 351 -43.25 -7.90 -2.46
C LYS A 351 -43.95 -8.98 -3.29
N TYR A 352 -43.25 -9.63 -4.22
CA TYR A 352 -43.84 -10.67 -5.07
C TYR A 352 -44.29 -11.88 -4.24
N ASN A 353 -43.45 -12.34 -3.32
CA ASN A 353 -43.80 -13.48 -2.45
C ASN A 353 -44.88 -13.14 -1.42
N ALA A 354 -45.00 -11.87 -1.02
CA ALA A 354 -46.11 -11.40 -0.17
C ALA A 354 -47.43 -11.23 -0.94
N MET A 355 -47.39 -11.26 -2.28
CA MET A 355 -48.55 -11.15 -3.17
C MET A 355 -49.05 -12.50 -3.69
N GLU A 356 -48.42 -13.64 -3.37
CA GLU A 356 -49.00 -14.97 -3.59
C GLU A 356 -50.06 -15.26 -2.51
N PRO A 357 -51.36 -15.29 -2.85
CA PRO A 357 -52.38 -15.80 -1.96
C PRO A 357 -52.51 -17.31 -2.16
N PHE A 358 -52.90 -17.99 -1.08
CA PHE A 358 -53.51 -19.32 -1.10
C PHE A 358 -54.63 -19.45 -2.13
#